data_AF-A0A937S4D4-F1
#
_entry.id   AF-A0A937S4D4-F1
#
_cell.length_a   1.000
_cell.length_b   1.000
_cell.length_c   1.000
_cell.angle_alpha   90.00
_cell.angle_beta   90.00
_cell.angle_gamma   90.00
#
_symmetry.space_group_name_H-M   'P 1'
#
loop_
_entity.id
_entity.type
_entity.pdbx_description
1 polymer ?
#
loop_
_entity_poly.entity_id
_entity_poly.type
_entity_poly.pdbx_seq_one_letter_code
_entity_poly.pdbx_strand_id
1 'polypeptide(L)'
;MKQIPSQTKMEVLDLYLQGLSGDKVSEKTGVSKGAVISIIKDAREGKYPQLELKGRIDELHNVAVRLRKQNLDLTQTRLGFSFLQRLLGIGVELDRLEEWIAFCSEMSPTPTEDFVPAAMELLNVERKTGLSYAELTSHIKGLTDRRQKLIDAVGELEAKERRHGELKAEIEKNEKRLSQLTLERERMEAGVNSLKSFIQKRSEELGIPQGELEAKLQELANLDAEIACKRSECNRLRGEIETLIERHEKLSSQMEKASADFDQDIKLIRQARQELTEIAELKGRYEAEVKDMEWAKGILPFLRYPDKVDDPEFKLASIVVGCIDKWLPKQSLGFSWGIKWGDITKHVQSKRTQFKQFRQ
;
A
#
# COMPACT_ATOMS: atom_id res chain seq x y z
N MET A 1 -0.09 42.93 -108.53
CA MET A 1 0.17 42.54 -107.13
C MET A 1 -1.11 41.98 -106.53
N LYS A 2 -1.12 40.74 -106.02
CA LYS A 2 -2.29 40.16 -105.34
C LYS A 2 -2.53 40.94 -104.05
N GLN A 3 -3.74 41.49 -103.86
CA GLN A 3 -4.10 42.16 -102.61
C GLN A 3 -4.15 41.13 -101.49
N ILE A 4 -3.42 41.38 -100.40
CA ILE A 4 -3.47 40.53 -99.20
C ILE A 4 -4.83 40.74 -98.53
N PRO A 5 -5.58 39.66 -98.22
CA PRO A 5 -6.86 39.77 -97.54
C PRO A 5 -6.75 40.51 -96.21
N SER A 6 -7.79 41.27 -95.85
CA SER A 6 -7.84 42.03 -94.59
C SER A 6 -7.61 41.14 -93.36
N GLN A 7 -8.16 39.93 -93.39
CA GLN A 7 -8.02 38.94 -92.32
C GLN A 7 -6.56 38.51 -92.10
N THR A 8 -5.81 38.27 -93.18
CA THR A 8 -4.38 37.94 -93.12
C THR A 8 -3.55 39.12 -92.61
N LYS A 9 -3.94 40.37 -92.92
CA LYS A 9 -3.28 41.57 -92.36
C LYS A 9 -3.48 41.66 -90.85
N MET A 10 -4.67 41.32 -90.34
CA MET A 10 -4.97 41.29 -88.90
C MET A 10 -4.19 40.19 -88.19
N GLU A 11 -4.10 39.00 -88.77
CA GLU A 11 -3.32 37.89 -88.24
C GLU A 11 -1.82 38.22 -88.15
N VAL A 12 -1.27 38.91 -89.15
CA VAL A 12 0.12 39.42 -89.13
C VAL A 12 0.33 40.40 -87.97
N LEU A 13 -0.60 41.33 -87.75
CA LEU A 13 -0.53 42.30 -86.65
C LEU A 13 -0.69 41.64 -85.27
N ASP A 14 -1.60 40.68 -85.13
CA ASP A 14 -1.80 39.92 -83.91
C ASP A 14 -0.55 39.13 -83.52
N LEU A 15 0.01 38.33 -84.45
CA LEU A 15 1.24 37.59 -84.20
C LEU A 15 2.44 38.50 -83.89
N TYR A 16 2.51 39.66 -84.52
CA TYR A 16 3.53 40.66 -84.20
C TYR A 16 3.32 41.24 -82.80
N LEU A 17 2.10 41.59 -82.42
CA LEU A 17 1.77 42.09 -81.08
C LEU A 17 1.88 41.01 -79.98
N GLN A 18 1.94 39.73 -80.33
CA GLN A 18 2.34 38.63 -79.44
C GLN A 18 3.87 38.52 -79.25
N GLY A 19 4.64 39.49 -79.76
CA GLY A 19 6.09 39.56 -79.60
C GLY A 19 6.88 38.61 -80.50
N LEU A 20 6.31 38.17 -81.63
CA LEU A 20 7.05 37.42 -82.65
C LEU A 20 7.82 38.36 -83.59
N SER A 21 9.05 37.99 -83.93
CA SER A 21 9.83 38.74 -84.94
C SER A 21 9.14 38.67 -86.32
N GLY A 22 9.34 39.69 -87.16
CA GLY A 22 8.75 39.73 -88.51
C GLY A 22 9.08 38.48 -89.36
N ASP A 23 10.25 37.88 -89.12
CA ASP A 23 10.65 36.61 -89.73
C ASP A 23 9.78 35.43 -89.26
N LYS A 24 9.53 35.31 -87.96
CA LYS A 24 8.66 34.28 -87.39
C LYS A 24 7.19 34.49 -87.77
N VAL A 25 6.76 35.75 -87.91
CA VAL A 25 5.41 36.08 -88.41
C VAL A 25 5.26 35.70 -89.88
N SER A 26 6.29 35.94 -90.70
CA SER A 26 6.34 35.53 -92.11
C SER A 26 6.26 34.00 -92.26
N GLU A 27 7.00 33.27 -91.42
CA GLU A 27 6.96 31.80 -91.38
C GLU A 27 5.59 31.24 -90.97
N LYS A 28 4.94 31.86 -89.97
CA LYS A 28 3.63 31.40 -89.47
C LYS A 28 2.44 31.74 -90.37
N THR A 29 2.48 32.86 -91.08
CA THR A 29 1.36 33.33 -91.91
C THR A 29 1.53 33.00 -93.40
N GLY A 30 2.70 32.54 -93.84
CA GLY A 30 3.02 32.31 -95.24
C GLY A 30 3.13 33.59 -96.08
N VAL A 31 3.09 34.76 -95.45
CA VAL A 31 3.23 36.08 -96.08
C VAL A 31 4.71 36.42 -96.24
N SER A 32 5.10 37.04 -97.35
CA SER A 32 6.51 37.43 -97.56
C SER A 32 6.98 38.46 -96.54
N LYS A 33 8.26 38.42 -96.14
CA LYS A 33 8.85 39.36 -95.18
C LYS A 33 8.60 40.83 -95.54
N GLY A 34 8.73 41.18 -96.82
CA GLY A 34 8.47 42.55 -97.31
C GLY A 34 7.01 42.99 -97.12
N ALA A 35 6.06 42.05 -97.28
CA ALA A 35 4.64 42.33 -97.01
C ALA A 35 4.34 42.46 -95.51
N VAL A 36 4.96 41.66 -94.64
CA VAL A 36 4.86 41.82 -93.18
C VAL A 36 5.40 43.20 -92.75
N ILE A 37 6.55 43.62 -93.27
CA ILE A 37 7.13 44.95 -93.00
C ILE A 37 6.20 46.07 -93.48
N SER A 38 5.60 45.93 -94.66
CA SER A 38 4.63 46.90 -95.18
C SER A 38 3.39 47.01 -94.30
N ILE A 39 2.84 45.89 -93.83
CA ILE A 39 1.67 45.85 -92.94
C ILE A 39 1.98 46.51 -91.59
N ILE A 40 3.16 46.25 -91.01
CA ILE A 40 3.59 46.89 -89.76
C ILE A 40 3.80 48.39 -89.98
N LYS A 41 4.40 48.80 -91.10
CA LYS A 41 4.56 50.22 -91.45
C LYS A 41 3.22 50.92 -91.60
N ASP A 42 2.26 50.29 -92.28
CA ASP A 42 0.89 50.79 -92.42
C ASP A 42 0.19 50.94 -91.05
N ALA A 43 0.46 50.03 -90.11
CA ALA A 43 -0.05 50.12 -88.74
C ALA A 43 0.64 51.21 -87.90
N ARG A 44 1.94 51.45 -88.09
CA ARG A 44 2.64 52.61 -87.50
C ARG A 44 2.03 53.93 -87.97
N GLU A 45 1.73 54.02 -89.26
CA GLU A 45 1.14 55.21 -89.91
C GLU A 45 -0.35 55.41 -89.54
N GLY A 46 -0.98 54.43 -88.88
CA GLY A 46 -2.37 54.52 -88.44
C GLY A 46 -3.40 54.18 -89.53
N LYS A 47 -3.02 53.43 -90.57
CA LYS A 47 -3.94 52.99 -91.63
C LYS A 47 -4.96 51.94 -91.16
N TYR A 48 -4.87 51.50 -89.90
CA TYR A 48 -5.85 50.67 -89.21
C TYR A 48 -6.46 51.45 -88.03
N PRO A 49 -7.35 52.42 -88.29
CA PRO A 49 -7.88 53.32 -87.26
C PRO A 49 -8.63 52.58 -86.15
N GLN A 50 -9.27 51.46 -86.48
CA GLN A 50 -9.99 50.60 -85.53
C GLN A 50 -9.13 49.91 -84.46
N LEU A 51 -7.80 49.96 -84.56
CA LEU A 51 -6.89 49.38 -83.56
C LEU A 51 -6.12 50.43 -82.75
N GLU A 52 -6.27 51.72 -83.07
CA GLU A 52 -5.58 52.84 -82.37
C GLU A 52 -4.06 52.65 -82.17
N LEU A 53 -3.39 51.91 -83.08
CA LEU A 53 -1.98 51.52 -82.94
C LEU A 53 -0.97 52.60 -83.34
N LYS A 54 -1.45 53.76 -83.81
CA LYS A 54 -0.61 54.83 -84.37
C LYS A 54 0.45 55.26 -83.35
N GLY A 55 1.72 55.08 -83.69
CA GLY A 55 2.86 55.41 -82.83
C GLY A 55 3.10 54.48 -81.62
N ARG A 56 2.22 53.52 -81.34
CA ARG A 56 2.32 52.63 -80.16
C ARG A 56 2.70 51.18 -80.48
N ILE A 57 2.66 50.79 -81.75
CA ILE A 57 2.87 49.40 -82.15
C ILE A 57 4.24 48.84 -81.73
N ASP A 58 5.30 49.65 -81.81
CA ASP A 58 6.65 49.23 -81.42
C ASP A 58 6.78 49.11 -79.90
N GLU A 59 6.10 49.98 -79.14
CA GLU A 59 6.04 49.91 -77.67
C GLU A 59 5.31 48.65 -77.20
N LEU A 60 4.14 48.37 -77.79
CA LEU A 60 3.35 47.17 -77.50
C LEU A 60 4.10 45.89 -77.87
N HIS A 61 4.75 45.88 -79.04
CA HIS A 61 5.63 44.77 -79.44
C HIS A 61 6.78 44.57 -78.45
N ASN A 62 7.46 45.65 -78.05
CA ASN A 62 8.55 45.58 -77.07
C ASN A 62 8.08 45.10 -75.69
N VAL A 63 6.88 45.48 -75.25
CA VAL A 63 6.26 44.95 -74.03
C VAL A 63 5.97 43.46 -74.17
N ALA A 64 5.33 43.04 -75.26
CA ALA A 64 5.04 41.63 -75.50
C ALA A 64 6.30 40.76 -75.61
N VAL A 65 7.36 41.27 -76.25
CA VAL A 65 8.68 40.61 -76.29
C VAL A 65 9.27 40.48 -74.89
N ARG A 66 9.17 41.52 -74.05
CA ARG A 66 9.66 41.47 -72.66
C ARG A 66 8.87 40.48 -71.80
N LEU A 67 7.55 40.49 -71.88
CA LEU A 67 6.69 39.53 -71.18
C LEU A 67 7.03 38.10 -71.58
N ARG A 68 7.19 37.85 -72.88
CA ARG A 68 7.56 36.53 -73.40
C ARG A 68 8.95 36.08 -72.95
N LYS A 69 9.93 36.98 -72.89
CA LYS A 69 11.26 36.68 -72.35
C LYS A 69 11.21 36.27 -70.87
N GLN A 70 10.21 36.73 -70.14
CA GLN A 70 9.95 36.37 -68.74
C GLN A 70 8.97 35.21 -68.58
N ASN A 71 8.58 34.54 -69.67
CA ASN A 71 7.55 33.49 -69.69
C ASN A 71 6.20 33.91 -69.09
N LEU A 72 5.87 35.21 -69.14
CA LEU A 72 4.59 35.75 -68.67
C LEU A 72 3.60 35.88 -69.82
N ASP A 73 2.39 35.40 -69.61
CA ASP A 73 1.27 35.65 -70.52
C ASP A 73 0.50 36.94 -70.15
N LEU A 74 -0.40 37.37 -71.03
CA LEU A 74 -1.22 38.57 -70.80
C LEU A 74 -2.19 38.41 -69.63
N THR A 75 -2.63 37.19 -69.33
CA THR A 75 -3.56 36.89 -68.22
C THR A 75 -2.86 37.06 -66.88
N GLN A 76 -1.65 36.50 -66.74
CA GLN A 76 -0.75 36.66 -65.60
C GLN A 76 -0.34 38.11 -65.42
N THR A 77 -0.05 38.83 -66.52
CA THR A 77 0.26 40.26 -66.47
C THR A 77 -0.94 41.06 -65.95
N ARG A 78 -2.15 40.74 -66.41
CA ARG A 78 -3.39 41.39 -65.93
C ARG A 78 -3.64 41.10 -64.45
N LEU A 79 -3.43 39.87 -64.00
CA LEU A 79 -3.54 39.50 -62.59
C LEU A 79 -2.51 40.24 -61.73
N GLY A 80 -1.25 40.26 -62.17
CA GLY A 80 -0.17 40.98 -61.49
C GLY A 80 -0.44 42.48 -61.40
N PHE A 81 -0.94 43.10 -62.47
CA PHE A 81 -1.32 44.51 -62.45
C PHE A 81 -2.51 44.77 -61.51
N SER A 82 -3.53 43.91 -61.52
CA SER A 82 -4.69 44.04 -60.61
C SER A 82 -4.27 43.87 -59.15
N PHE A 83 -3.34 42.95 -58.88
CA PHE A 83 -2.76 42.75 -57.56
C PHE A 83 -1.96 43.98 -57.13
N LEU A 84 -1.10 44.50 -57.99
CA LEU A 84 -0.32 45.71 -57.73
C LEU A 84 -1.22 46.93 -57.45
N GLN A 85 -2.30 47.12 -58.22
CA GLN A 85 -3.26 48.19 -57.95
C GLN A 85 -3.89 48.08 -56.56
N ARG A 86 -4.18 46.87 -56.09
CA ARG A 86 -4.70 46.65 -54.73
C ARG A 86 -3.66 46.94 -53.67
N LEU A 87 -2.41 46.54 -53.89
CA LEU A 87 -1.29 46.86 -52.99
C LEU A 87 -1.06 48.37 -52.87
N LEU A 88 -1.04 49.08 -54.00
CA LEU A 88 -0.95 50.54 -54.00
C LEU A 88 -2.16 51.18 -53.31
N GLY A 89 -3.36 50.62 -53.49
CA GLY A 89 -4.57 51.07 -52.81
C GLY A 89 -4.54 50.94 -51.28
N ILE A 90 -3.72 50.04 -50.74
CA ILE A 90 -3.47 49.92 -49.29
C ILE A 90 -2.17 50.63 -48.85
N GLY A 91 -1.54 51.41 -49.74
CA GLY A 91 -0.33 52.19 -49.43
C GLY A 91 0.98 51.41 -49.46
N VAL A 92 1.00 50.21 -50.07
CA VAL A 92 2.22 49.40 -50.21
C VAL A 92 2.88 49.70 -51.55
N GLU A 93 4.02 50.38 -51.49
CA GLU A 93 4.87 50.69 -52.65
C GLU A 93 5.71 49.47 -53.08
N LEU A 94 6.13 49.44 -54.36
CA LEU A 94 6.83 48.29 -54.95
C LEU A 94 8.17 47.97 -54.29
N ASP A 95 8.91 49.01 -53.90
CA ASP A 95 10.19 48.93 -53.19
C ASP A 95 10.05 48.41 -51.76
N ARG A 96 8.84 48.49 -51.18
CA ARG A 96 8.51 48.01 -49.83
C ARG A 96 7.76 46.68 -49.81
N LEU A 97 7.61 46.02 -50.97
CA LEU A 97 6.87 44.77 -51.08
C LEU A 97 7.48 43.63 -50.23
N GLU A 98 8.80 43.52 -50.23
CA GLU A 98 9.51 42.50 -49.43
C GLU A 98 9.33 42.74 -47.93
N GLU A 99 9.42 43.99 -47.47
CA GLU A 99 9.14 44.37 -46.07
C GLU A 99 7.69 44.03 -45.69
N TRP A 100 6.74 44.28 -46.59
CA TRP A 100 5.35 43.97 -46.39
C TRP A 100 5.08 42.46 -46.30
N ILE A 101 5.72 41.67 -47.16
CA ILE A 101 5.62 40.20 -47.13
C ILE A 101 6.22 39.67 -45.81
N ALA A 102 7.40 40.14 -45.42
CA ALA A 102 8.03 39.77 -44.15
C ALA A 102 7.15 40.12 -42.95
N PHE A 103 6.57 41.32 -42.93
CA PHE A 103 5.61 41.75 -41.91
C PHE A 103 4.39 40.81 -41.86
N CYS A 104 3.80 40.46 -43.00
CA CYS A 104 2.69 39.50 -43.05
C CYS A 104 3.08 38.11 -42.55
N SER A 105 4.33 37.67 -42.81
CA SER A 105 4.85 36.40 -42.33
C SER A 105 5.12 36.39 -40.82
N GLU A 106 5.60 37.49 -40.24
CA GLU A 106 5.80 37.62 -38.79
C GLU A 106 4.48 37.68 -38.02
N MET A 107 3.47 38.34 -38.58
CA MET A 107 2.14 38.45 -37.97
C MET A 107 1.30 37.18 -38.11
N SER A 108 1.71 36.25 -38.97
CA SER A 108 0.99 35.00 -39.20
C SER A 108 1.42 33.92 -38.20
N PRO A 109 0.51 33.40 -37.36
CA PRO A 109 0.81 32.29 -36.46
C PRO A 109 1.13 31.02 -37.28
N THR A 110 2.11 30.23 -36.83
CA THR A 110 2.33 28.87 -37.32
C THR A 110 1.31 27.91 -36.72
N PRO A 111 0.57 27.12 -37.52
CA PRO A 111 0.60 27.02 -38.99
C PRO A 111 -0.24 28.11 -39.70
N THR A 112 0.29 28.62 -40.81
CA THR A 112 -0.27 29.76 -41.56
C THR A 112 -1.54 29.44 -42.35
N GLU A 113 -1.91 28.16 -42.45
CA GLU A 113 -3.03 27.67 -43.28
C GLU A 113 -4.40 28.11 -42.72
N ASP A 114 -4.53 28.22 -41.39
CA ASP A 114 -5.79 28.56 -40.73
C ASP A 114 -5.94 30.06 -40.41
N PHE A 115 -4.84 30.82 -40.48
CA PHE A 115 -4.85 32.23 -40.10
C PHE A 115 -5.73 33.08 -41.02
N VAL A 116 -5.54 32.94 -42.34
CA VAL A 116 -6.31 33.72 -43.32
C VAL A 116 -7.80 33.36 -43.26
N PRO A 117 -8.22 32.08 -43.23
CA PRO A 117 -9.61 31.71 -42.98
C PRO A 117 -10.17 32.28 -41.66
N ALA A 118 -9.43 32.17 -40.55
CA ALA A 118 -9.88 32.67 -39.25
C ALA A 118 -10.03 34.20 -39.22
N ALA A 119 -9.10 34.94 -39.82
CA ALA A 119 -9.18 36.40 -39.93
C ALA A 119 -10.36 36.84 -40.82
N MET A 120 -10.59 36.12 -41.92
CA MET A 120 -11.74 36.37 -42.80
C MET A 120 -13.07 36.07 -42.10
N GLU A 121 -13.15 35.00 -41.32
CA GLU A 121 -14.33 34.69 -40.52
C GLU A 121 -14.55 35.70 -39.40
N LEU A 122 -13.50 36.14 -38.70
CA LEU A 122 -13.61 37.19 -37.70
C LEU A 122 -14.17 38.48 -38.32
N LEU A 123 -13.63 38.91 -39.46
CA LEU A 123 -14.12 40.08 -40.18
C LEU A 123 -15.58 39.91 -40.63
N ASN A 124 -15.98 38.70 -41.04
CA ASN A 124 -17.36 38.38 -41.38
C ASN A 124 -18.29 38.48 -40.15
N VAL A 125 -17.85 37.99 -39.00
CA VAL A 125 -18.59 38.07 -37.73
C VAL A 125 -18.72 39.53 -37.28
N GLU A 126 -17.66 40.33 -37.36
CA GLU A 126 -17.70 41.77 -37.05
C GLU A 126 -18.70 42.48 -37.96
N ARG A 127 -18.69 42.20 -39.27
CA ARG A 127 -19.65 42.79 -40.22
C ARG A 127 -21.10 42.38 -39.95
N LYS A 128 -21.35 41.12 -39.58
CA LYS A 128 -22.70 40.59 -39.32
C LYS A 128 -23.27 41.11 -38.00
N THR A 129 -22.44 41.21 -36.98
CA THR A 129 -22.84 41.60 -35.63
C THR A 129 -22.78 43.11 -35.42
N GLY A 130 -21.97 43.82 -36.21
CA GLY A 130 -21.67 45.24 -36.03
C GLY A 130 -20.77 45.52 -34.82
N LEU A 131 -20.22 44.47 -34.19
CA LEU A 131 -19.39 44.57 -32.99
C LEU A 131 -17.91 44.42 -33.36
N SER A 132 -17.06 45.18 -32.68
CA SER A 132 -15.61 45.03 -32.76
C SER A 132 -15.14 43.76 -32.05
N TYR A 133 -13.94 43.28 -32.39
CA TYR A 133 -13.30 42.14 -31.70
C TYR A 133 -13.28 42.27 -30.18
N ALA A 134 -13.00 43.46 -29.65
CA ALA A 134 -12.97 43.70 -28.21
C ALA A 134 -14.36 43.50 -27.57
N GLU A 135 -15.41 44.00 -28.22
CA GLU A 135 -16.80 43.85 -27.79
C GLU A 135 -17.26 42.40 -27.91
N LEU A 136 -16.94 41.71 -29.01
CA LEU A 136 -17.22 40.29 -29.21
C LEU A 136 -16.56 39.44 -28.11
N THR A 137 -15.29 39.71 -27.79
CA THR A 137 -14.57 39.00 -26.73
C THR A 137 -15.20 39.23 -25.37
N SER A 138 -15.59 40.46 -25.06
CA SER A 138 -16.29 40.80 -23.82
C SER A 138 -17.66 40.13 -23.73
N HIS A 139 -18.41 40.12 -24.84
CA HIS A 139 -19.71 39.46 -24.94
C HIS A 139 -19.59 37.94 -24.75
N ILE A 140 -18.61 37.29 -25.40
CA ILE A 140 -18.34 35.86 -25.26
C ILE A 140 -17.95 35.53 -23.81
N LYS A 141 -17.10 36.35 -23.16
CA LYS A 141 -16.78 36.17 -21.74
C LYS A 141 -18.02 36.27 -20.85
N GLY A 142 -18.85 37.31 -21.04
CA GLY A 142 -20.08 37.47 -20.27
C GLY A 142 -21.09 36.33 -20.50
N LEU A 143 -21.22 35.83 -21.74
CA LEU A 143 -22.03 34.66 -22.06
C LEU A 143 -21.46 33.39 -21.42
N THR A 144 -20.14 33.22 -21.40
CA THR A 144 -19.48 32.08 -20.76
C THR A 144 -19.71 32.08 -19.25
N ASP A 145 -19.58 33.24 -18.60
CA ASP A 145 -19.86 33.40 -17.17
C ASP A 145 -21.34 33.12 -16.85
N ARG A 146 -22.25 33.60 -17.70
CA ARG A 146 -23.68 33.35 -17.54
C ARG A 146 -24.03 31.88 -17.75
N ARG A 147 -23.37 31.22 -18.72
CA ARG A 147 -23.49 29.78 -18.94
C ARG A 147 -23.03 29.01 -17.71
N GLN A 148 -21.90 29.40 -17.12
CA GLN A 148 -21.38 28.73 -15.92
C GLN A 148 -22.36 28.88 -14.74
N LYS A 149 -22.86 30.09 -14.48
CA LYS A 149 -23.88 30.32 -13.43
C LYS A 149 -25.15 29.48 -13.63
N LEU A 150 -25.58 29.30 -14.88
CA LEU A 150 -26.72 28.45 -15.20
C LEU A 150 -26.42 26.97 -14.95
N ILE A 151 -25.22 26.49 -15.31
CA ILE A 151 -24.79 25.12 -15.02
C ILE A 151 -24.81 24.87 -13.51
N ASP A 152 -24.25 25.79 -12.72
CA ASP A 152 -24.21 25.67 -11.26
C ASP A 152 -25.63 25.66 -10.67
N ALA A 153 -26.51 26.54 -11.13
CA ALA A 153 -27.91 26.61 -10.69
C ALA A 153 -28.72 25.35 -11.05
N VAL A 154 -28.48 24.77 -12.23
CA VAL A 154 -29.09 23.48 -12.62
C VAL A 154 -28.60 22.37 -11.69
N GLY A 155 -27.31 22.32 -11.37
CA GLY A 155 -26.77 21.35 -10.42
C GLY A 155 -27.38 21.47 -9.02
N GLU A 156 -27.62 22.70 -8.54
CA GLU A 156 -28.33 22.94 -7.27
C GLU A 156 -29.79 22.47 -7.32
N LEU A 157 -30.49 22.70 -8.43
CA LEU A 157 -31.87 22.27 -8.62
C LEU A 157 -31.98 20.74 -8.65
N GLU A 158 -31.11 20.06 -9.37
CA GLU A 158 -31.04 18.59 -9.39
C GLU A 158 -30.75 18.00 -8.00
N ALA A 159 -29.91 18.67 -7.20
CA ALA A 159 -29.68 18.28 -5.82
C ALA A 159 -30.92 18.46 -4.93
N LYS A 160 -31.66 19.57 -5.11
CA LYS A 160 -32.93 19.81 -4.40
C LYS A 160 -34.02 18.82 -4.81
N GLU A 161 -34.11 18.47 -6.09
CA GLU A 161 -35.06 17.48 -6.60
C GLU A 161 -34.80 16.09 -6.01
N ARG A 162 -33.53 15.66 -5.95
CA ARG A 162 -33.15 14.41 -5.27
C ARG A 162 -33.56 14.39 -3.80
N ARG A 163 -33.24 15.46 -3.05
CA ARG A 163 -33.65 15.59 -1.64
C ARG A 163 -35.17 15.57 -1.47
N HIS A 164 -35.91 16.22 -2.37
CA HIS A 164 -37.37 16.18 -2.35
C HIS A 164 -37.90 14.75 -2.57
N GLY A 165 -37.29 13.98 -3.49
CA GLY A 165 -37.59 12.57 -3.69
C GLY A 165 -37.36 11.71 -2.44
N GLU A 166 -36.21 11.89 -1.77
CA GLU A 166 -35.87 11.21 -0.51
C GLU A 166 -36.87 11.55 0.60
N LEU A 167 -37.18 12.84 0.79
CA LEU A 167 -38.16 13.28 1.79
C LEU A 167 -39.56 12.71 1.51
N LYS A 168 -39.97 12.66 0.24
CA LYS A 168 -41.25 12.06 -0.15
C LYS A 168 -41.31 10.57 0.20
N ALA A 169 -40.24 9.82 -0.07
CA ALA A 169 -40.16 8.41 0.28
C ALA A 169 -40.20 8.18 1.81
N GLU A 170 -39.52 9.04 2.58
CA GLU A 170 -39.53 8.98 4.04
C GLU A 170 -40.91 9.34 4.62
N ILE A 171 -41.61 10.30 4.03
CA ILE A 171 -43.02 10.61 4.38
C ILE A 171 -43.90 9.38 4.13
N GLU A 172 -43.82 8.75 2.96
CA GLU A 172 -44.64 7.57 2.64
C GLU A 172 -44.36 6.40 3.60
N LYS A 173 -43.08 6.20 3.96
CA LYS A 173 -42.69 5.18 4.95
C LYS A 173 -43.27 5.49 6.34
N ASN A 174 -43.21 6.75 6.76
CA ASN A 174 -43.74 7.17 8.05
C ASN A 174 -45.27 7.11 8.09
N GLU A 175 -45.97 7.41 7.00
CA GLU A 175 -47.41 7.21 6.88
C GLU A 175 -47.81 5.73 7.03
N LYS A 176 -47.06 4.81 6.40
CA LYS A 176 -47.26 3.36 6.57
C LYS A 176 -47.00 2.91 8.01
N ARG A 177 -45.98 3.45 8.67
CA ARG A 177 -45.70 3.14 10.08
C ARG A 177 -46.79 3.70 11.00
N LEU A 178 -47.28 4.91 10.71
CA LEU A 178 -48.34 5.55 11.48
C LEU A 178 -49.66 4.77 11.37
N SER A 179 -50.01 4.27 10.19
CA SER A 179 -51.20 3.44 10.03
C SER A 179 -51.08 2.10 10.77
N GLN A 180 -49.91 1.46 10.75
CA GLN A 180 -49.65 0.25 11.54
C GLN A 180 -49.77 0.49 13.05
N LEU A 181 -49.15 1.55 13.56
CA LEU A 181 -49.24 1.92 14.98
C LEU A 181 -50.66 2.28 15.40
N THR A 182 -51.44 2.90 14.49
CA THR A 182 -52.85 3.21 14.75
C THR A 182 -53.67 1.92 14.89
N LEU A 183 -53.48 0.94 14.00
CA LEU A 183 -54.13 -0.37 14.11
C LEU A 183 -53.73 -1.11 15.39
N GLU A 184 -52.45 -1.07 15.76
CA GLU A 184 -51.97 -1.69 16.99
C GLU A 184 -52.57 -1.04 18.23
N ARG A 185 -52.66 0.29 18.25
CA ARG A 185 -53.36 1.04 19.30
C ARG A 185 -54.82 0.62 19.40
N GLU A 186 -55.56 0.60 18.29
CA GLU A 186 -56.97 0.19 18.28
C GLU A 186 -57.15 -1.23 18.81
N ARG A 187 -56.24 -2.14 18.43
CA ARG A 187 -56.22 -3.52 18.94
C ARG A 187 -55.96 -3.58 20.45
N MET A 188 -54.98 -2.82 20.96
CA MET A 188 -54.70 -2.75 22.39
C MET A 188 -55.86 -2.13 23.15
N GLU A 189 -56.47 -1.07 22.62
CA GLU A 189 -57.63 -0.39 23.20
C GLU A 189 -58.83 -1.33 23.27
N ALA A 190 -59.09 -2.12 22.23
CA ALA A 190 -60.08 -3.19 22.25
C ALA A 190 -59.77 -4.27 23.30
N GLY A 191 -58.50 -4.66 23.43
CA GLY A 191 -58.03 -5.60 24.46
C GLY A 191 -58.25 -5.09 25.89
N VAL A 192 -57.92 -3.82 26.14
CA VAL A 192 -58.15 -3.15 27.44
C VAL A 192 -59.64 -3.06 27.75
N ASN A 193 -60.47 -2.69 26.77
CA ASN A 193 -61.93 -2.64 26.95
C ASN A 193 -62.52 -4.03 27.24
N SER A 194 -62.03 -5.06 26.54
CA SER A 194 -62.40 -6.45 26.82
C SER A 194 -62.02 -6.87 28.24
N LEU A 195 -60.78 -6.60 28.66
CA LEU A 195 -60.31 -6.92 30.01
C LEU A 195 -61.09 -6.15 31.07
N LYS A 196 -61.38 -4.88 30.86
CA LYS A 196 -62.21 -4.05 31.75
C LYS A 196 -63.61 -4.65 31.92
N SER A 197 -64.25 -5.06 30.81
CA SER A 197 -65.57 -5.72 30.87
C SER A 197 -65.51 -7.06 31.60
N PHE A 198 -64.43 -7.82 31.43
CA PHE A 198 -64.21 -9.08 32.12
C PHE A 198 -64.03 -8.88 33.63
N ILE A 199 -63.20 -7.91 34.05
CA ILE A 199 -63.00 -7.55 35.45
C ILE A 199 -64.32 -7.10 36.08
N GLN A 200 -65.08 -6.25 35.38
CA GLN A 200 -66.40 -5.81 35.85
C GLN A 200 -67.32 -7.02 36.09
N LYS A 201 -67.48 -7.90 35.09
CA LYS A 201 -68.31 -9.10 35.23
C LYS A 201 -67.86 -10.01 36.37
N ARG A 202 -66.55 -10.23 36.53
CA ARG A 202 -66.01 -11.04 37.63
C ARG A 202 -66.23 -10.39 39.00
N SER A 203 -66.11 -9.07 39.09
CA SER A 203 -66.38 -8.34 40.33
C SER A 203 -67.84 -8.49 40.75
N GLU A 204 -68.78 -8.43 39.80
CA GLU A 204 -70.21 -8.67 39.99
C GLU A 204 -70.49 -10.12 40.42
N GLU A 205 -69.88 -11.12 39.75
CA GLU A 205 -70.02 -12.55 40.09
C GLU A 205 -69.50 -12.88 41.49
N LEU A 206 -68.42 -12.22 41.93
CA LEU A 206 -67.80 -12.45 43.23
C LEU A 206 -68.41 -11.58 44.35
N GLY A 207 -69.25 -10.59 44.01
CA GLY A 207 -69.82 -9.65 44.96
C GLY A 207 -68.79 -8.71 45.62
N ILE A 208 -67.67 -8.46 44.94
CA ILE A 208 -66.55 -7.63 45.42
C ILE A 208 -66.52 -6.33 44.59
N PRO A 209 -66.26 -5.15 45.19
CA PRO A 209 -66.07 -3.92 44.43
C PRO A 209 -64.96 -4.06 43.37
N GLN A 210 -65.21 -3.57 42.15
CA GLN A 210 -64.25 -3.65 41.03
C GLN A 210 -62.85 -3.13 41.42
N GLY A 211 -62.77 -2.00 42.11
CA GLY A 211 -61.48 -1.41 42.51
C GLY A 211 -60.70 -2.28 43.50
N GLU A 212 -61.37 -3.08 44.32
CA GLU A 212 -60.71 -4.03 45.24
C GLU A 212 -60.16 -5.24 44.47
N LEU A 213 -60.90 -5.75 43.49
CA LEU A 213 -60.44 -6.81 42.60
C LEU A 213 -59.24 -6.36 41.75
N GLU A 214 -59.28 -5.14 41.22
CA GLU A 214 -58.15 -4.53 40.49
C GLU A 214 -56.91 -4.37 41.37
N ALA A 215 -57.08 -3.91 42.62
CA ALA A 215 -55.97 -3.80 43.57
C ALA A 215 -55.33 -5.16 43.88
N LYS A 216 -56.13 -6.22 44.03
CA LYS A 216 -55.63 -7.58 44.25
C LYS A 216 -54.91 -8.15 43.02
N LEU A 217 -55.41 -7.89 41.82
CA LEU A 217 -54.72 -8.26 40.58
C LEU A 217 -53.37 -7.52 40.43
N GLN A 218 -53.33 -6.25 40.83
CA GLN A 218 -52.08 -5.47 40.84
C GLN A 218 -51.08 -6.02 41.87
N GLU A 219 -51.55 -6.41 43.05
CA GLU A 219 -50.73 -7.07 44.08
C GLU A 219 -50.14 -8.38 43.55
N LEU A 220 -50.94 -9.21 42.88
CA LEU A 220 -50.47 -10.43 42.21
C LEU A 220 -49.39 -10.14 41.15
N ALA A 221 -49.60 -9.12 40.31
CA ALA A 221 -48.62 -8.73 39.29
C ALA A 221 -47.28 -8.28 39.92
N ASN A 222 -47.33 -7.55 41.03
CA ASN A 222 -46.13 -7.14 41.77
C ASN A 222 -45.41 -8.34 42.40
N LEU A 223 -46.15 -9.30 42.96
CA LEU A 223 -45.60 -10.55 43.51
C LEU A 223 -44.96 -11.41 42.41
N ASP A 224 -45.56 -11.51 41.23
CA ASP A 224 -44.97 -12.22 40.09
C ASP A 224 -43.64 -11.58 39.65
N ALA A 225 -43.57 -10.24 39.63
CA ALA A 225 -42.33 -9.53 39.35
C ALA A 225 -41.25 -9.79 40.43
N GLU A 226 -41.64 -9.80 41.71
CA GLU A 226 -40.75 -10.14 42.82
C GLU A 226 -40.24 -11.59 42.72
N ILE A 227 -41.13 -12.54 42.42
CA ILE A 227 -40.77 -13.96 42.20
C ILE A 227 -39.80 -14.08 41.03
N ALA A 228 -40.02 -13.37 39.92
CA ALA A 228 -39.10 -13.36 38.78
C ALA A 228 -37.71 -12.82 39.18
N CYS A 229 -37.67 -11.74 39.95
CA CYS A 229 -36.43 -11.18 40.48
C CYS A 229 -35.71 -12.19 41.40
N LYS A 230 -36.42 -12.79 42.36
CA LYS A 230 -35.87 -13.80 43.28
C LYS A 230 -35.39 -15.05 42.56
N ARG A 231 -36.07 -15.49 41.51
CA ARG A 231 -35.60 -16.59 40.65
C ARG A 231 -34.27 -16.26 39.99
N SER A 232 -34.10 -15.03 39.47
CA SER A 232 -32.83 -14.60 38.88
C SER A 232 -31.70 -14.59 39.92
N GLU A 233 -31.98 -14.16 41.16
CA GLU A 233 -31.04 -14.18 42.27
C GLU A 233 -30.66 -15.61 42.69
N CYS A 234 -31.63 -16.52 42.82
CA CYS A 234 -31.37 -17.93 43.10
C CYS A 234 -30.51 -18.59 42.02
N ASN A 235 -30.73 -18.26 40.74
CA ASN A 235 -29.91 -18.78 39.65
C ASN A 235 -28.47 -18.27 39.74
N ARG A 236 -28.27 -16.99 40.07
CA ARG A 236 -26.93 -16.42 40.31
C ARG A 236 -26.22 -17.12 41.47
N LEU A 237 -26.88 -17.23 42.63
CA LEU A 237 -26.31 -17.87 43.82
C LEU A 237 -26.01 -19.35 43.59
N ARG A 238 -26.84 -20.06 42.82
CA ARG A 238 -26.58 -21.43 42.40
C ARG A 238 -25.28 -21.54 41.61
N GLY A 239 -25.07 -20.66 40.63
CA GLY A 239 -23.82 -20.60 39.87
C GLY A 239 -22.61 -20.31 40.77
N GLU A 240 -22.74 -19.41 41.74
CA GLU A 240 -21.68 -19.16 42.73
C GLU A 240 -21.36 -20.41 43.57
N ILE A 241 -22.37 -21.14 44.03
CA ILE A 241 -22.18 -22.41 44.75
C ILE A 241 -21.48 -23.45 43.88
N GLU A 242 -21.88 -23.61 42.61
CA GLU A 242 -21.23 -24.54 41.66
C GLU A 242 -19.74 -24.19 41.51
N THR A 243 -19.40 -22.91 41.33
CA THR A 243 -17.98 -22.50 41.25
C THR A 243 -17.21 -22.74 42.54
N LEU A 244 -17.85 -22.59 43.71
CA LEU A 244 -17.23 -22.88 45.01
C LEU A 244 -17.02 -24.38 45.21
N ILE A 245 -17.95 -25.22 44.76
CA ILE A 245 -17.82 -26.68 44.79
C ILE A 245 -16.63 -27.11 43.93
N GLU A 246 -16.54 -26.65 42.68
CA GLU A 246 -15.39 -26.94 41.80
C GLU A 246 -14.06 -26.52 42.43
N ARG A 247 -14.02 -25.34 43.07
CA ARG A 247 -12.84 -24.87 43.78
C ARG A 247 -12.50 -25.74 44.99
N HIS A 248 -13.50 -26.17 45.76
CA HIS A 248 -13.30 -27.07 46.90
C HIS A 248 -12.76 -28.43 46.44
N GLU A 249 -13.32 -29.03 45.40
CA GLU A 249 -12.84 -30.30 44.85
C GLU A 249 -11.39 -30.20 44.39
N LYS A 250 -11.03 -29.11 43.70
CA LYS A 250 -9.65 -28.85 43.29
C LYS A 250 -8.71 -28.73 44.49
N LEU A 251 -9.08 -27.97 45.52
CA LEU A 251 -8.28 -27.85 46.74
C LEU A 251 -8.15 -29.18 47.48
N SER A 252 -9.23 -29.97 47.53
CA SER A 252 -9.23 -31.31 48.15
C SER A 252 -8.23 -32.23 47.45
N SER A 253 -8.26 -32.29 46.12
CA SER A 253 -7.30 -33.10 45.34
C SER A 253 -5.85 -32.66 45.53
N GLN A 254 -5.61 -31.35 45.67
CA GLN A 254 -4.28 -30.82 45.99
C GLN A 254 -3.82 -31.20 47.40
N MET A 255 -4.73 -31.16 48.37
CA MET A 255 -4.45 -31.53 49.76
C MET A 255 -4.16 -33.03 49.89
N GLU A 256 -4.92 -33.89 49.21
CA GLU A 256 -4.66 -35.33 49.17
C GLU A 256 -3.28 -35.63 48.57
N LYS A 257 -2.93 -34.97 47.47
CA LYS A 257 -1.60 -35.10 46.87
C LYS A 257 -0.49 -34.65 47.83
N ALA A 258 -0.65 -33.48 48.44
CA ALA A 258 0.33 -32.97 49.42
C ALA A 258 0.46 -33.91 50.63
N SER A 259 -0.63 -34.49 51.11
CA SER A 259 -0.60 -35.48 52.20
C SER A 259 0.15 -36.74 51.79
N ALA A 260 -0.06 -37.24 50.57
CA ALA A 260 0.67 -38.40 50.05
C ALA A 260 2.17 -38.12 49.90
N ASP A 261 2.53 -36.92 49.43
CA ASP A 261 3.92 -36.47 49.33
C ASP A 261 4.56 -36.40 50.74
N PHE A 262 3.86 -35.85 51.75
CA PHE A 262 4.35 -35.84 53.14
C PHE A 262 4.53 -37.23 53.72
N ASP A 263 3.60 -38.16 53.49
CA ASP A 263 3.74 -39.55 53.95
C ASP A 263 4.95 -40.23 53.32
N GLN A 264 5.25 -39.92 52.05
CA GLN A 264 6.43 -40.41 51.36
C GLN A 264 7.71 -39.81 51.95
N ASP A 265 7.75 -38.50 52.21
CA ASP A 265 8.88 -37.83 52.84
C ASP A 265 9.16 -38.39 54.24
N ILE A 266 8.12 -38.65 55.04
CA ILE A 266 8.27 -39.29 56.36
C ILE A 266 8.92 -40.67 56.24
N LYS A 267 8.58 -41.48 55.21
CA LYS A 267 9.23 -42.77 54.97
C LYS A 267 10.70 -42.60 54.61
N LEU A 268 11.02 -41.66 53.72
CA LEU A 268 12.40 -41.37 53.33
C LEU A 268 13.25 -40.89 54.53
N ILE A 269 12.70 -40.01 55.38
CA ILE A 269 13.37 -39.55 56.61
C ILE A 269 13.63 -40.74 57.56
N ARG A 270 12.68 -41.68 57.70
CA ARG A 270 12.89 -42.89 58.51
C ARG A 270 14.00 -43.77 57.94
N GLN A 271 14.05 -43.95 56.62
CA GLN A 271 15.11 -44.70 55.94
C GLN A 271 16.48 -44.04 56.15
N ALA A 272 16.59 -42.73 55.88
CA ALA A 272 17.83 -41.98 56.09
C ALA A 272 18.29 -42.04 57.55
N ARG A 273 17.37 -41.99 58.52
CA ARG A 273 17.71 -42.16 59.94
C ARG A 273 18.26 -43.56 60.24
N GLN A 274 17.70 -44.60 59.63
CA GLN A 274 18.20 -45.97 59.77
C GLN A 274 19.61 -46.10 59.17
N GLU A 275 19.83 -45.60 57.96
CA GLU A 275 21.15 -45.58 57.31
C GLU A 275 22.19 -44.82 58.15
N LEU A 276 21.83 -43.65 58.72
CA LEU A 276 22.72 -42.91 59.62
C LEU A 276 23.07 -43.71 60.88
N THR A 277 22.14 -44.52 61.39
CA THR A 277 22.39 -45.40 62.54
C THR A 277 23.39 -46.49 62.17
N GLU A 278 23.24 -47.12 61.01
CA GLU A 278 24.18 -48.12 60.49
C GLU A 278 25.58 -47.54 60.23
N ILE A 279 25.65 -46.32 59.67
CA ILE A 279 26.91 -45.60 59.49
C ILE A 279 27.55 -45.29 60.84
N ALA A 280 26.77 -44.88 61.84
CA ALA A 280 27.28 -44.62 63.18
C ALA A 280 27.82 -45.89 63.85
N GLU A 281 27.15 -47.03 63.68
CA GLU A 281 27.63 -48.34 64.16
C GLU A 281 28.91 -48.78 63.45
N LEU A 282 28.97 -48.65 62.11
CA LEU A 282 30.17 -48.91 61.32
C LEU A 282 31.33 -48.03 61.78
N LYS A 283 31.10 -46.72 61.94
CA LYS A 283 32.09 -45.78 62.44
C LYS A 283 32.59 -46.18 63.84
N GLY A 284 31.69 -46.54 64.76
CA GLY A 284 32.05 -47.00 66.09
C GLY A 284 32.92 -48.27 66.07
N ARG A 285 32.63 -49.22 65.15
CA ARG A 285 33.47 -50.40 64.93
C ARG A 285 34.88 -50.03 64.44
N TYR A 286 34.97 -49.18 63.43
CA TYR A 286 36.27 -48.74 62.91
C TYR A 286 37.07 -47.92 63.93
N GLU A 287 36.43 -47.06 64.74
CA GLU A 287 37.10 -46.33 65.82
C GLU A 287 37.65 -47.27 66.89
N ALA A 288 36.93 -48.33 67.25
CA ALA A 288 37.41 -49.36 68.16
C ALA A 288 38.61 -50.13 67.57
N GLU A 289 38.54 -50.53 66.29
CA GLU A 289 39.67 -51.18 65.60
C GLU A 289 40.90 -50.28 65.52
N VAL A 290 40.74 -48.98 65.24
CA VAL A 290 41.84 -48.02 65.22
C VAL A 290 42.47 -47.85 66.60
N LYS A 291 41.67 -47.84 67.68
CA LYS A 291 42.17 -47.80 69.06
C LYS A 291 42.96 -49.06 69.42
N ASP A 292 42.49 -50.22 68.97
CA ASP A 292 43.20 -51.49 69.09
C ASP A 292 44.49 -51.55 68.23
N MET A 293 44.62 -50.65 67.25
CA MET A 293 45.81 -50.47 66.42
C MET A 293 46.74 -49.33 66.90
N GLU A 294 46.57 -48.79 68.11
CA GLU A 294 47.50 -47.77 68.64
C GLU A 294 48.97 -48.23 68.66
N TRP A 295 49.21 -49.54 68.81
CA TRP A 295 50.55 -50.13 68.69
C TRP A 295 51.19 -49.89 67.32
N ALA A 296 50.40 -49.79 66.24
CA ALA A 296 50.92 -49.62 64.88
C ALA A 296 51.64 -48.27 64.73
N LYS A 297 51.24 -47.24 65.49
CA LYS A 297 51.98 -45.96 65.54
C LYS A 297 53.41 -46.13 66.08
N GLY A 298 53.64 -47.10 66.97
CA GLY A 298 54.97 -47.40 67.52
C GLY A 298 55.86 -48.21 66.58
N ILE A 299 55.28 -49.00 65.68
CA ILE A 299 56.02 -49.88 64.75
C ILE A 299 56.22 -49.27 63.37
N LEU A 300 55.32 -48.37 62.94
CA LEU A 300 55.38 -47.73 61.62
C LEU A 300 56.73 -47.08 61.29
N PRO A 301 57.41 -46.37 62.22
CA PRO A 301 58.76 -45.83 61.95
C PRO A 301 59.79 -46.94 61.63
N PHE A 302 59.67 -48.11 62.25
CA PHE A 302 60.56 -49.25 62.06
C PHE A 302 60.33 -49.99 60.75
N LEU A 303 59.06 -50.22 60.36
CA LEU A 303 58.76 -50.83 59.06
C LEU A 303 59.17 -49.92 57.90
N ARG A 304 59.13 -48.61 58.10
CA ARG A 304 59.42 -47.63 57.05
C ARG A 304 60.92 -47.40 56.86
N TYR A 305 61.70 -47.44 57.95
CA TYR A 305 63.17 -47.23 57.92
C TYR A 305 63.89 -48.07 58.99
N PRO A 306 63.99 -49.40 58.80
CA PRO A 306 64.53 -50.30 59.81
C PRO A 306 65.97 -49.95 60.19
N ASP A 307 66.77 -49.53 59.20
CA ASP A 307 68.21 -49.24 59.37
C ASP A 307 68.48 -47.97 60.18
N LYS A 308 67.44 -47.16 60.46
CA LYS A 308 67.57 -45.87 61.14
C LYS A 308 67.13 -45.91 62.61
N VAL A 309 66.70 -47.07 63.10
CA VAL A 309 66.22 -47.22 64.46
C VAL A 309 67.23 -48.07 65.24
N ASP A 310 67.99 -47.42 66.11
CA ASP A 310 68.97 -48.08 66.98
C ASP A 310 68.24 -48.75 68.15
N ASP A 311 68.15 -50.08 68.16
CA ASP A 311 67.47 -50.89 69.19
C ASP A 311 68.45 -51.83 69.93
N PRO A 312 69.42 -51.29 70.68
CA PRO A 312 70.48 -52.08 71.30
C PRO A 312 69.96 -53.07 72.37
N GLU A 313 68.74 -52.91 72.89
CA GLU A 313 68.13 -53.82 73.86
C GLU A 313 67.15 -54.83 73.24
N PHE A 314 66.95 -54.82 71.91
CA PHE A 314 65.97 -55.62 71.20
C PHE A 314 64.52 -55.44 71.72
N LYS A 315 64.21 -54.25 72.27
CA LYS A 315 62.87 -53.92 72.78
C LYS A 315 61.89 -53.76 71.63
N LEU A 316 62.32 -53.13 70.53
CA LEU A 316 61.52 -52.97 69.33
C LEU A 316 61.35 -54.30 68.59
N ALA A 317 62.40 -55.10 68.46
CA ALA A 317 62.28 -56.45 67.91
C ALA A 317 61.28 -57.31 68.73
N SER A 318 61.28 -57.17 70.06
CA SER A 318 60.30 -57.85 70.92
C SER A 318 58.87 -57.31 70.75
N ILE A 319 58.71 -56.00 70.52
CA ILE A 319 57.40 -55.41 70.21
C ILE A 319 56.90 -55.90 68.85
N VAL A 320 57.75 -55.95 67.82
CA VAL A 320 57.41 -56.48 66.50
C VAL A 320 57.02 -57.96 66.58
N VAL A 321 57.79 -58.79 67.29
CA VAL A 321 57.47 -60.21 67.50
C VAL A 321 56.17 -60.36 68.30
N GLY A 322 55.98 -59.59 69.36
CA GLY A 322 54.72 -59.59 70.14
C GLY A 322 53.51 -59.09 69.34
N CYS A 323 53.72 -58.20 68.36
CA CYS A 323 52.67 -57.72 67.47
C CYS A 323 52.32 -58.74 66.38
N ILE A 324 53.32 -59.41 65.81
CA ILE A 324 53.12 -60.54 64.90
C ILE A 324 52.32 -61.64 65.61
N ASP A 325 52.63 -61.95 66.88
CA ASP A 325 51.89 -62.94 67.67
C ASP A 325 50.43 -62.58 67.97
N LYS A 326 50.11 -61.29 68.13
CA LYS A 326 48.72 -60.85 68.37
C LYS A 326 47.93 -60.66 67.07
N TRP A 327 48.60 -60.34 65.97
CA TRP A 327 47.96 -60.05 64.68
C TRP A 327 47.75 -61.30 63.83
N LEU A 328 48.71 -62.24 63.78
CA LEU A 328 48.58 -63.45 62.95
C LEU A 328 47.34 -64.30 63.27
N PRO A 329 46.96 -64.56 64.54
CA PRO A 329 45.79 -65.38 64.84
C PRO A 329 44.47 -64.71 64.46
N LYS A 330 44.44 -63.38 64.35
CA LYS A 330 43.26 -62.60 63.95
C LYS A 330 43.10 -62.54 62.43
N GLN A 331 44.16 -62.79 61.67
CA GLN A 331 44.13 -62.87 60.22
C GLN A 331 43.84 -64.33 59.83
N SER A 332 42.59 -64.59 59.46
CA SER A 332 42.10 -65.86 58.92
C SER A 332 42.70 -66.17 57.52
N LEU A 333 44.03 -66.25 57.43
CA LEU A 333 44.81 -66.34 56.18
C LEU A 333 45.04 -67.77 55.66
N GLY A 334 44.33 -68.77 56.18
CA GLY A 334 44.15 -70.07 55.50
C GLY A 334 45.39 -70.94 55.26
N PHE A 335 46.59 -70.61 55.77
CA PHE A 335 47.81 -71.42 55.61
C PHE A 335 48.62 -71.60 56.91
N SER A 336 49.01 -72.85 57.21
CA SER A 336 49.81 -73.23 58.39
C SER A 336 51.31 -73.10 58.11
N TRP A 337 51.95 -72.06 58.65
CA TRP A 337 53.41 -71.92 58.58
C TRP A 337 54.09 -72.97 59.47
N GLY A 338 54.88 -73.86 58.85
CA GLY A 338 55.58 -74.97 59.50
C GLY A 338 56.78 -74.62 60.36
N ILE A 339 57.01 -73.33 60.65
CA ILE A 339 58.06 -72.87 61.57
C ILE A 339 57.42 -72.65 62.93
N LYS A 340 57.60 -73.59 63.86
CA LYS A 340 57.05 -73.49 65.21
C LYS A 340 57.81 -72.40 65.98
N TRP A 341 57.10 -71.34 66.37
CA TRP A 341 57.68 -70.11 66.94
C TRP A 341 58.49 -70.30 68.24
N GLY A 342 58.26 -71.42 68.94
CA GLY A 342 59.13 -71.86 70.04
C GLY A 342 60.58 -72.08 69.61
N ASP A 343 60.82 -72.49 68.37
CA ASP A 343 62.17 -72.70 67.82
C ASP A 343 62.90 -71.38 67.58
N ILE A 344 62.18 -70.34 67.13
CA ILE A 344 62.73 -69.00 66.94
C ILE A 344 62.92 -68.29 68.28
N THR A 345 61.98 -68.42 69.20
CA THR A 345 62.15 -67.91 70.58
C THR A 345 63.37 -68.54 71.24
N LYS A 346 63.56 -69.86 71.10
CA LYS A 346 64.78 -70.57 71.54
C LYS A 346 66.03 -70.07 70.80
N HIS A 347 65.96 -69.81 69.51
CA HIS A 347 67.10 -69.27 68.75
C HIS A 347 67.51 -67.88 69.24
N VAL A 348 66.55 -66.98 69.43
CA VAL A 348 66.78 -65.61 69.93
C VAL A 348 67.31 -65.65 71.36
N GLN A 349 66.71 -66.44 72.25
CA GLN A 349 67.21 -66.60 73.61
C GLN A 349 68.61 -67.23 73.63
N SER A 350 68.86 -68.25 72.81
CA SER A 350 70.19 -68.87 72.65
C SER A 350 71.25 -67.83 72.26
N LYS A 351 70.96 -66.95 71.30
CA LYS A 351 71.84 -65.84 70.93
C LYS A 351 72.03 -64.83 72.06
N ARG A 352 70.99 -64.55 72.84
CA ARG A 352 71.03 -63.67 74.03
C ARG A 352 71.98 -64.20 75.09
N THR A 353 71.99 -65.50 75.34
CA THR A 353 72.87 -66.13 76.33
C THR A 353 74.30 -66.23 75.82
N GLN A 354 74.48 -66.53 74.53
CA GLN A 354 75.80 -66.50 73.87
C GLN A 354 76.47 -65.12 74.00
N PHE A 355 75.72 -64.02 73.82
CA PHE A 355 76.28 -62.67 73.95
C PHE A 355 76.70 -62.30 75.37
N LYS A 356 76.01 -62.83 76.39
CA LYS A 356 76.32 -62.52 77.79
C LYS A 356 77.57 -63.24 78.33
N GLN A 357 78.01 -64.35 77.74
CA GLN A 357 79.19 -65.09 78.19
C GLN A 357 80.54 -64.55 77.67
N PHE A 358 80.55 -63.58 76.74
CA PHE A 358 81.78 -63.02 76.16
C PHE A 358 82.28 -61.71 76.79
N ARG A 359 81.66 -61.24 77.87
CA ARG A 359 82.13 -60.06 78.61
C ARG A 359 82.06 -60.29 80.12
N GLN A 360 82.97 -61.12 80.62
CA GLN A 360 83.68 -60.85 81.87
C GLN A 360 85.14 -60.62 81.53
#